data_AF-A0A1T4PKF5-F1
#
_entry.id   AF-A0A1T4PKF5-F1
#
_cell.length_a   1.000
_cell.length_b   1.000
_cell.length_c   1.000
_cell.angle_alpha   90.00
_cell.angle_beta   90.00
_cell.angle_gamma   90.00
#
_symmetry.space_group_name_H-M   'P 1'
#
loop_
_entity.id
_entity.type
_entity.pdbx_description
1 polymer ?
#
loop_
_entity_poly.entity_id
_entity_poly.type
_entity_poly.pdbx_seq_one_letter_code
_entity_poly.pdbx_strand_id
1 'polypeptide(L)'
;MKLLSGRTATLGFSLSDPDDVIVYRLQQEHEAAHLGMLVVLDDPESLEEVVLWFQQETSLTLVSQNGETMIGEEMKNLLPRYFAIFFDDIKDVAPDLANIRLAVPRTGDKTLH
;
A
#
# COMPACT_ATOMS: atom_id res chain seq x y z
N MET A 1 11.51 9.65 2.70
CA MET A 1 11.83 9.76 1.26
C MET A 1 11.80 11.22 0.82
N LYS A 2 12.60 11.61 -0.17
CA LYS A 2 12.63 12.99 -0.68
C LYS A 2 11.72 13.16 -1.89
N LEU A 3 10.85 14.16 -1.83
CA LEU A 3 9.96 14.57 -2.92
C LEU A 3 10.69 15.48 -3.93
N LEU A 4 10.15 15.60 -5.14
CA LEU A 4 10.57 16.52 -6.21
C LEU A 4 10.52 17.97 -5.73
N SER A 5 9.58 18.28 -4.84
CA SER A 5 9.50 19.58 -4.16
C SER A 5 10.66 19.86 -3.19
N GLY A 6 11.56 18.89 -2.98
CA GLY A 6 12.67 18.97 -2.03
C GLY A 6 12.30 18.66 -0.58
N ARG A 7 11.00 18.48 -0.29
CA ARG A 7 10.46 18.07 1.00
C ARG A 7 10.71 16.59 1.29
N THR A 8 10.50 16.18 2.52
CA THR A 8 10.60 14.78 2.94
C THR A 8 9.23 14.29 3.38
N ALA A 9 8.82 13.12 2.89
CA ALA A 9 7.65 12.40 3.37
C ALA A 9 8.11 11.10 4.05
N THR A 10 7.35 10.62 5.02
CA THR A 10 7.60 9.36 5.72
C THR A 10 6.51 8.35 5.35
N LEU A 11 6.92 7.12 5.02
CA LEU A 11 6.01 6.01 4.72
C LEU A 11 6.12 4.95 5.80
N GLY A 12 4.98 4.55 6.38
CA GLY A 12 4.87 3.41 7.27
C GLY A 12 4.15 2.26 6.57
N PHE A 13 4.71 1.06 6.64
CA PHE A 13 4.12 -0.16 6.12
C PHE A 13 3.97 -1.19 7.23
N SER A 14 2.94 -2.02 7.15
CA SER A 14 2.77 -3.20 7.98
C SER A 14 2.13 -4.32 7.16
N LEU A 15 2.42 -5.56 7.56
CA LEU A 15 1.73 -6.77 7.11
C LEU A 15 0.87 -7.27 8.27
N SER A 16 -0.39 -7.60 7.99
CA SER A 16 -1.30 -8.17 8.98
C SER A 16 -1.01 -9.65 9.21
N ASP A 17 -1.30 -10.12 10.42
CA ASP A 17 -1.24 -11.55 10.77
C ASP A 17 -2.43 -12.30 10.14
N PRO A 18 -2.21 -13.27 9.23
CA PRO A 18 -3.29 -14.02 8.59
C PRO A 18 -4.09 -14.91 9.56
N ASP A 19 -3.54 -15.23 10.74
CA ASP A 19 -4.23 -16.05 11.75
C ASP A 19 -5.21 -15.21 12.60
N ASP A 20 -5.21 -13.89 12.47
CA ASP A 20 -6.20 -13.03 13.11
C ASP A 20 -7.57 -13.16 12.40
N VAL A 21 -8.62 -13.42 13.20
CA VAL A 21 -9.97 -13.69 12.68
C VAL A 21 -10.57 -12.51 11.90
N ILE A 22 -10.25 -11.27 12.30
CA ILE A 22 -10.75 -10.07 11.61
C ILE A 22 -9.99 -9.91 10.29
N VAL A 23 -8.67 -10.08 10.30
CA VAL A 23 -7.83 -10.03 9.10
C VAL A 23 -8.27 -11.07 8.08
N TYR A 24 -8.43 -12.33 8.50
CA TYR A 24 -8.87 -13.41 7.64
C TYR A 24 -10.21 -13.09 6.98
N ARG A 25 -11.17 -12.56 7.76
CA ARG A 25 -12.47 -12.17 7.23
C ARG A 25 -12.36 -11.06 6.19
N LEU A 26 -11.58 -10.02 6.46
CA LEU A 26 -11.37 -8.92 5.51
C LEU A 26 -10.68 -9.39 4.23
N GLN A 27 -9.71 -10.31 4.33
CA GLN A 27 -9.08 -10.92 3.17
C GLN A 27 -10.08 -11.67 2.28
N GLN A 28 -11.01 -12.42 2.87
CA GLN A 28 -12.08 -13.09 2.12
C GLN A 28 -13.06 -12.10 1.48
N GLU A 29 -13.50 -11.08 2.23
CA GLU A 29 -14.43 -10.06 1.73
C GLU A 29 -13.86 -9.24 0.56
N HIS A 30 -12.53 -9.08 0.51
CA HIS A 30 -11.82 -8.36 -0.54
C HIS A 30 -11.06 -9.26 -1.52
N GLU A 31 -11.26 -10.58 -1.49
CA GLU A 31 -10.56 -11.54 -2.36
C GLU A 31 -9.02 -11.35 -2.38
N ALA A 32 -8.45 -11.01 -1.23
CA ALA A 32 -7.05 -10.66 -1.07
C ALA A 32 -6.26 -11.79 -0.41
N ALA A 33 -5.07 -12.12 -0.93
CA ALA A 33 -4.20 -13.11 -0.29
C ALA A 33 -3.38 -12.50 0.86
N HIS A 34 -3.06 -11.21 0.78
CA HIS A 34 -2.41 -10.45 1.84
C HIS A 34 -3.10 -9.11 2.11
N LEU A 35 -3.03 -8.66 3.36
CA LEU A 35 -3.57 -7.39 3.84
C LEU A 35 -2.50 -6.72 4.72
N GLY A 36 -2.49 -5.41 4.73
CA GLY A 36 -1.79 -4.65 5.75
C GLY A 36 -2.19 -3.18 5.76
N MET A 37 -1.39 -2.37 6.44
CA MET A 37 -1.61 -0.92 6.54
C MET A 37 -0.47 -0.14 5.90
N LEU A 38 -0.84 1.01 5.34
CA LEU A 38 0.01 2.07 4.82
C LEU A 38 -0.34 3.36 5.56
N VAL A 39 0.68 4.13 5.93
CA VAL A 39 0.52 5.52 6.40
C VAL A 39 1.49 6.41 5.64
N VAL A 40 0.99 7.55 5.17
CA VAL A 40 1.81 8.64 4.60
C VAL A 40 1.82 9.79 5.61
N LEU A 41 3.01 10.19 6.03
CA LEU A 41 3.23 11.29 6.98
C LEU A 41 4.11 12.36 6.36
N ASP A 42 4.02 13.58 6.87
CA ASP A 42 4.84 14.73 6.46
C ASP A 42 4.68 15.13 4.97
N ASP A 43 3.64 14.65 4.29
CA ASP A 43 3.27 15.08 2.95
C ASP A 43 2.05 16.02 2.99
N PRO A 44 2.19 17.32 2.69
CA PRO A 44 1.08 18.27 2.79
C PRO A 44 0.00 18.06 1.72
N GLU A 45 0.25 17.23 0.70
CA GLU A 45 -0.74 16.83 -0.30
C GLU A 45 -1.46 15.53 0.05
N SER A 46 -1.05 14.85 1.12
CA SER A 46 -1.69 13.64 1.63
C SER A 46 -2.40 13.90 2.94
N LEU A 47 -3.49 13.16 3.18
CA LEU A 47 -4.09 13.09 4.50
C LEU A 47 -3.30 12.09 5.35
N GLU A 48 -2.93 12.50 6.57
CA GLU A 48 -2.30 11.60 7.54
C GLU A 48 -3.35 10.64 8.12
N GLU A 49 -3.61 9.58 7.38
CA GLU A 49 -4.56 8.53 7.76
C GLU A 49 -3.99 7.13 7.53
N VAL A 50 -4.61 6.15 8.20
CA VAL A 50 -4.31 4.74 7.98
C VAL A 50 -5.10 4.27 6.76
N VAL A 51 -4.36 3.81 5.76
CA VAL A 51 -4.90 3.21 4.54
C VAL A 51 -4.67 1.70 4.60
N LEU A 52 -5.70 0.92 4.35
CA LEU A 52 -5.55 -0.52 4.17
C LEU A 52 -5.07 -0.80 2.75
N TRP A 53 -4.10 -1.70 2.62
CA TRP A 53 -3.71 -2.25 1.32
C TRP A 53 -4.11 -3.72 1.26
N PHE A 54 -4.71 -4.11 0.13
CA PHE A 54 -5.12 -5.48 -0.15
C PHE A 54 -4.36 -5.95 -1.39
N GLN A 55 -3.69 -7.09 -1.27
CA GLN A 55 -3.01 -7.71 -2.39
C GLN A 55 -3.94 -8.73 -3.05
N GLN A 56 -4.24 -8.48 -4.32
CA GLN A 56 -5.13 -9.28 -5.16
C GLN A 56 -4.35 -9.68 -6.41
N GLU A 57 -3.91 -10.95 -6.48
CA GLU A 57 -3.07 -11.48 -7.55
C GLU A 57 -1.82 -10.62 -7.83
N THR A 58 -1.83 -9.81 -8.90
CA THR A 58 -0.72 -8.93 -9.27
C THR A 58 -0.97 -7.46 -8.97
N SER A 59 -2.06 -7.14 -8.25
CA SER A 59 -2.48 -5.77 -7.97
C SER A 59 -2.52 -5.47 -6.48
N LEU A 60 -2.38 -4.18 -6.14
CA LEU A 60 -2.67 -3.64 -4.83
C LEU A 60 -3.83 -2.67 -4.88
N THR A 61 -4.82 -2.91 -4.04
CA THR A 61 -5.95 -2.01 -3.84
C THR A 61 -5.76 -1.26 -2.53
N LEU A 62 -5.87 0.07 -2.58
CA LEU A 62 -5.75 0.95 -1.42
C LEU A 62 -7.14 1.44 -0.98
N VAL A 63 -7.50 1.17 0.27
CA VAL A 63 -8.80 1.54 0.86
C VAL A 63 -8.58 2.46 2.06
N SER A 64 -9.07 3.69 1.95
CA SER A 64 -9.17 4.63 3.07
C SER A 64 -10.48 4.43 3.83
N GLN A 65 -10.46 4.72 5.14
CA GLN A 65 -11.67 4.74 5.98
C GLN A 65 -12.73 5.71 5.46
N ASN A 66 -12.30 6.78 4.77
CA ASN A 66 -13.18 7.83 4.28
C ASN A 66 -13.65 7.61 2.82
N GLY A 67 -13.31 6.47 2.21
CA GLY A 67 -13.72 6.08 0.84
C GLY A 67 -12.95 6.77 -0.30
N GLU A 68 -12.31 7.91 -0.03
CA GLU A 68 -11.36 8.56 -0.94
C GLU A 68 -9.96 8.54 -0.34
N THR A 69 -9.06 7.81 -1.00
CA THR A 69 -7.63 7.80 -0.66
C THR A 69 -7.01 9.14 -1.05
N MET A 70 -6.85 10.02 -0.08
CA MET A 70 -6.23 11.34 -0.25
C MET A 70 -4.71 11.22 -0.12
N ILE A 71 -4.08 10.68 -1.17
CA ILE A 71 -2.62 10.61 -1.31
C ILE A 71 -2.21 11.53 -2.47
N GLY A 72 -1.20 12.37 -2.26
CA GLY A 72 -0.68 13.28 -3.29
C GLY A 72 -0.26 12.52 -4.56
N GLU A 73 -0.39 13.14 -5.74
CA GLU A 73 -0.07 12.47 -7.01
C GLU A 73 1.41 12.05 -7.10
N GLU A 74 2.31 12.86 -6.54
CA GLU A 74 3.73 12.48 -6.46
C GLU A 74 3.92 11.21 -5.63
N MET A 75 3.24 11.12 -4.48
CA MET A 75 3.26 9.95 -3.62
C MET A 75 2.68 8.72 -4.33
N LYS A 76 1.54 8.84 -5.01
CA LYS A 76 0.93 7.74 -5.77
C LYS A 76 1.88 7.14 -6.81
N ASN A 77 2.64 7.99 -7.50
CA ASN A 77 3.62 7.54 -8.49
C ASN A 77 4.82 6.81 -7.87
N LEU A 78 5.13 7.10 -6.60
CA LEU A 78 6.25 6.52 -5.87
C LEU A 78 5.87 5.26 -5.09
N LEU A 79 4.60 5.12 -4.70
CA LEU A 79 4.11 4.01 -3.86
C LEU A 79 4.46 2.61 -4.40
N PRO A 80 4.27 2.27 -5.70
CA PRO A 80 4.61 0.93 -6.20
C PRO A 80 6.07 0.54 -5.92
N ARG A 81 6.99 1.50 -6.05
CA ARG A 81 8.41 1.27 -5.78
C ARG A 81 8.66 0.99 -4.29
N TYR A 82 8.00 1.73 -3.39
CA TYR A 82 8.19 1.52 -1.95
C TYR A 82 7.51 0.25 -1.45
N PHE A 83 6.37 -0.13 -2.03
CA PHE A 83 5.78 -1.45 -1.80
C PHE A 83 6.70 -2.58 -2.26
N ALA A 84 7.33 -2.46 -3.43
CA ALA A 84 8.29 -3.47 -3.90
C ALA A 84 9.49 -3.62 -2.95
N ILE A 85 10.00 -2.52 -2.39
CA ILE A 85 11.06 -2.56 -1.37
C ILE A 85 10.56 -3.25 -0.10
N PHE A 86 9.40 -2.83 0.41
CA PHE A 86 8.80 -3.43 1.60
C PHE A 86 8.55 -4.94 1.44
N PHE A 87 8.06 -5.39 0.27
CA PHE A 87 7.83 -6.81 -0.01
C PHE A 87 9.13 -7.63 -0.09
N ASP A 88 10.22 -7.05 -0.61
CA ASP A 88 11.52 -7.71 -0.55
C ASP A 88 12.06 -7.80 0.89
N ASP A 89 11.85 -6.76 1.71
CA ASP A 89 12.28 -6.70 3.11
C ASP A 89 11.59 -7.77 3.99
N ILE A 90 10.34 -8.15 3.65
CA ILE A 90 9.55 -9.13 4.42
C ILE A 90 9.47 -10.52 3.77
N LYS A 91 10.25 -10.79 2.72
CA LYS A 91 10.16 -12.05 1.95
C LYS A 91 10.37 -13.32 2.78
N ASP A 92 11.09 -13.23 3.88
CA ASP A 92 11.31 -14.36 4.79
C ASP A 92 10.04 -14.72 5.58
N VAL A 93 9.11 -13.77 5.72
CA VAL A 93 7.82 -13.93 6.42
C VAL A 93 6.68 -14.17 5.42
N ALA A 94 6.67 -13.44 4.30
CA ALA A 94 5.65 -13.53 3.26
C ALA A 94 6.30 -13.65 1.87
N PRO A 95 6.80 -14.84 1.50
CA PRO A 95 7.58 -15.03 0.27
C PRO A 95 6.78 -14.76 -1.01
N ASP A 96 5.46 -14.96 -0.97
CA ASP A 96 4.58 -14.76 -2.12
C ASP A 96 4.56 -13.29 -2.57
N LEU A 97 4.73 -12.35 -1.65
CA LEU A 97 4.74 -10.90 -1.92
C LEU A 97 5.99 -10.45 -2.69
N ALA A 98 7.13 -11.10 -2.47
CA ALA A 98 8.41 -10.70 -3.09
C ALA A 98 8.44 -10.89 -4.61
N ASN A 99 7.54 -11.72 -5.15
CA ASN A 99 7.47 -12.01 -6.58
C ASN A 99 6.50 -11.08 -7.33
N ILE A 100 5.80 -10.20 -6.62
CA ILE A 100 4.80 -9.31 -7.22
C ILE A 100 5.48 -8.20 -7.99
N ARG A 101 5.06 -8.01 -9.24
CA ARG A 101 5.47 -6.87 -10.07
C ARG A 101 4.32 -5.89 -10.16
N LEU A 102 4.38 -4.85 -9.35
CA LEU A 102 3.45 -3.73 -9.38
C LEU A 102 3.82 -2.83 -10.56
N ALA A 103 2.90 -2.67 -11.50
CA ALA A 103 2.90 -1.59 -12.48
C ALA A 103 2.75 -0.21 -11.81
N VAL A 104 3.20 0.80 -12.54
CA VAL A 104 3.02 2.21 -12.14
C VAL A 104 1.57 2.59 -12.43
N PRO A 105 0.81 3.15 -11.48
CA PRO A 105 -0.58 3.54 -11.69
C PRO A 105 -0.69 4.57 -12.81
N ARG A 106 -1.71 4.42 -13.65
CA ARG A 106 -2.10 5.47 -14.60
C ARG A 106 -2.97 6.49 -13.85
N THR A 107 -2.84 7.76 -14.21
CA THR A 107 -3.48 8.88 -13.51
C THR A 107 -5.00 8.64 -13.38
N GLY A 108 -5.49 8.52 -12.14
CA GLY A 108 -6.91 8.29 -11.83
C GLY A 108 -7.28 6.90 -11.31
N ASP A 109 -6.38 5.91 -11.37
CA ASP A 109 -6.65 4.58 -10.83
C ASP A 109 -6.46 4.52 -9.31
N LYS A 110 -7.46 3.98 -8.60
CA LYS A 110 -7.35 3.59 -7.18
C LYS A 110 -6.63 2.24 -7.01
N THR A 111 -6.35 1.57 -8.11
CA THR A 111 -5.71 0.26 -8.18
C THR A 111 -4.28 0.45 -8.67
N LEU A 112 -3.30 -0.01 -7.90
CA LEU A 112 -1.94 -0.17 -8.38
C LEU A 112 -1.92 -1.52 -9.13
N HIS A 113 -1.91 -1.48 -10.46
CA HIS A 113 -1.63 -2.64 -11.29
C HIS A 113 -0.19 -3.12 -11.13
#